data_AF-A0A820TZG1-F1
#
_entry.id   AF-A0A820TZG1-F1
#
_cell.length_a   1.000
_cell.length_b   1.000
_cell.length_c   1.000
_cell.angle_alpha   90.00
_cell.angle_beta   90.00
_cell.angle_gamma   90.00
#
_symmetry.space_group_name_H-M   'P 1'
#
loop_
_entity.id
_entity.type
_entity.pdbx_description
1 polymer ?
#
loop_
_entity_poly.entity_id
_entity_poly.type
_entity_poly.pdbx_seq_one_letter_code
_entity_poly.pdbx_strand_id
1 'polypeptide(L)'
;MGEGKTSVIVPMLALSLCSSSSSLVRIIVLKSLFPTNYQSVRYKLGGLLNRRVLSFSCRRDMNFSESQANQIFNRLQYGLSQRDVVLTSPEDILSFDLLTIDKCRRNEFDVGRSMLSTQRWIKTYVRDILDESDEILHVKYQLIYSIGGQKQVDGGLERWRTIQSVLNLVKKHATSIATDFSDDISYKVSERKSSFPEFRLLNHRPFPELCKRIAKDWLNQKTFRQLDEELILQFILDTSVPIACLKDRFPYNIIQLFLIMRGLLSSEVLFVTLKKRYRVNFGVNPNPKFNRLMAVPFRAKDVAAENTEFGHPDVGLVLTQISYYYSGLSDLQLRQCFDRLSQNENDPEVIYN
;
A
#
# COMPACT_ATOMS: atom_id res chain seq x y z
N MET A 1 21.43 -18.12 -7.39
CA MET A 1 20.18 -18.16 -8.20
C MET A 1 20.59 -18.12 -9.66
N GLY A 2 20.19 -19.10 -10.48
CA GLY A 2 20.68 -19.21 -11.86
C GLY A 2 20.86 -20.64 -12.39
N GLU A 3 20.60 -21.68 -11.60
CA GLU A 3 20.78 -23.09 -12.01
C GLU A 3 19.67 -23.62 -12.93
N GLY A 4 18.90 -22.73 -13.53
CA GLY A 4 17.96 -23.09 -14.57
C GLY A 4 16.63 -23.67 -14.11
N LYS A 5 16.19 -23.52 -12.85
CA LYS A 5 14.85 -23.96 -12.38
C LYS A 5 13.71 -23.44 -13.29
N THR A 6 13.60 -22.12 -13.42
CA THR A 6 12.62 -21.45 -14.29
C THR A 6 12.84 -21.77 -15.76
N SER A 7 14.10 -22.01 -16.15
CA SER A 7 14.46 -22.18 -17.55
C SER A 7 14.34 -23.62 -18.05
N VAL A 8 14.46 -24.63 -17.20
CA VAL A 8 14.50 -26.05 -17.58
C VAL A 8 13.35 -26.80 -16.92
N ILE A 9 13.24 -26.70 -15.59
CA ILE A 9 12.27 -27.48 -14.81
C ILE A 9 10.84 -27.04 -15.12
N VAL A 10 10.56 -25.74 -15.12
CA VAL A 10 9.19 -25.22 -15.36
C VAL A 10 8.64 -25.64 -16.73
N PRO A 11 9.36 -25.48 -17.86
CA PRO A 11 8.91 -25.99 -19.16
C PRO A 11 8.72 -27.51 -19.21
N MET A 12 9.64 -28.29 -18.61
CA MET A 12 9.52 -29.75 -18.57
C MET A 12 8.29 -30.20 -17.78
N LEU A 13 8.05 -29.60 -16.61
CA LEU A 13 6.88 -29.86 -15.79
C LEU A 13 5.59 -29.48 -16.53
N ALA A 14 5.58 -28.33 -17.21
CA ALA A 14 4.44 -27.91 -18.00
C ALA A 14 4.11 -28.92 -19.12
N LEU A 15 5.12 -29.43 -19.83
CA LEU A 15 4.92 -30.46 -20.86
C LEU A 15 4.40 -31.78 -20.27
N SER A 16 4.96 -32.20 -19.13
CA SER A 16 4.52 -33.42 -18.44
C SER A 16 3.05 -33.33 -18.04
N LEU A 17 2.62 -32.17 -17.52
CA LEU A 17 1.24 -31.96 -17.10
C LEU A 17 0.28 -31.75 -18.29
N CYS A 18 0.74 -31.09 -19.36
CA CYS A 18 -0.01 -30.94 -20.61
C CYS A 18 -0.18 -32.25 -21.39
N SER A 19 0.55 -33.32 -21.02
CA SER A 19 0.47 -34.61 -21.71
C SER A 19 -0.90 -35.28 -21.53
N SER A 20 -1.59 -34.99 -20.42
CA SER A 20 -2.99 -35.35 -20.24
C SER A 20 -3.90 -34.33 -20.94
N SER A 21 -4.87 -34.79 -21.74
CA SER A 21 -5.90 -33.92 -22.31
C SER A 21 -6.97 -33.47 -21.31
N SER A 22 -6.80 -33.78 -20.01
CA SER A 22 -7.76 -33.44 -18.96
C SER A 22 -7.49 -32.09 -18.29
N SER A 23 -6.30 -31.51 -18.47
CA SER A 23 -5.93 -30.28 -17.75
C SER A 23 -5.13 -29.28 -18.59
N LEU A 24 -5.45 -28.01 -18.40
CA LEU A 24 -4.68 -26.88 -18.91
C LEU A 24 -3.63 -26.46 -17.87
N VAL A 25 -2.37 -26.29 -18.30
CA VAL A 25 -1.32 -25.85 -17.38
C VAL A 25 -1.25 -24.33 -17.34
N ARG A 26 -1.14 -23.78 -16.13
CA ARG A 26 -0.96 -22.34 -15.89
C ARG A 26 0.28 -22.11 -15.03
N ILE A 27 1.27 -21.44 -15.62
CA ILE A 27 2.49 -21.02 -14.93
C ILE A 27 2.22 -19.64 -14.31
N ILE A 28 2.44 -19.53 -13.01
CA ILE A 28 2.26 -18.32 -12.22
C ILE A 28 3.65 -17.79 -11.88
N VAL A 29 3.92 -16.56 -12.28
CA VAL A 29 5.22 -15.89 -12.11
C VAL A 29 5.03 -14.53 -11.45
N LEU A 30 6.08 -14.02 -10.80
CA LEU A 30 6.10 -12.64 -10.30
C LEU A 30 5.89 -11.65 -11.47
N LYS A 31 5.06 -10.61 -11.27
CA LYS A 31 4.74 -9.63 -12.32
C LYS A 31 5.98 -8.97 -12.94
N SER A 32 7.03 -8.74 -12.13
CA SER A 32 8.32 -8.19 -12.57
C SER A 32 9.07 -9.12 -13.53
N LEU A 33 8.90 -10.43 -13.40
CA LEU A 33 9.56 -11.45 -14.20
C LEU A 33 8.72 -11.89 -15.42
N PHE A 34 7.48 -11.40 -15.52
CA PHE A 34 6.54 -11.82 -16.56
C PHE A 34 7.11 -11.70 -17.99
N PRO A 35 7.71 -10.57 -18.43
CA PRO A 35 8.20 -10.46 -19.81
C PRO A 35 9.33 -11.45 -20.12
N THR A 36 10.28 -11.60 -19.20
CA THR A 36 11.42 -12.52 -19.34
C THR A 36 10.95 -13.97 -19.37
N ASN A 37 10.06 -14.36 -18.44
CA ASN A 37 9.51 -15.71 -18.38
C ASN A 37 8.64 -16.02 -19.60
N TYR A 38 7.87 -15.04 -20.10
CA TYR A 38 7.09 -15.21 -21.32
C TYR A 38 7.97 -15.55 -22.52
N GLN A 39 9.05 -14.79 -22.74
CA GLN A 39 9.99 -15.05 -23.83
C GLN A 39 10.68 -16.41 -23.67
N SER A 40 11.16 -16.73 -22.47
CA SER A 40 11.86 -17.99 -22.17
C SER A 40 10.98 -19.23 -22.38
N VAL A 41 9.75 -19.21 -21.85
CA VAL A 41 8.80 -20.32 -22.00
C VAL A 41 8.34 -20.44 -23.45
N ARG A 42 8.04 -19.32 -24.12
CA ARG A 42 7.65 -19.32 -25.53
C ARG A 42 8.74 -19.88 -26.44
N TYR A 43 10.00 -19.51 -26.21
CA TYR A 43 11.12 -20.02 -26.99
C TYR A 43 11.25 -21.54 -26.88
N LYS A 44 11.05 -22.09 -25.68
CA LYS A 44 11.19 -23.54 -25.42
C LYS A 44 10.01 -24.34 -25.92
N LEU A 45 8.80 -23.86 -25.67
CA LEU A 45 7.57 -24.58 -25.94
C LEU A 45 7.03 -24.36 -27.35
N GLY A 46 7.28 -23.19 -27.95
CA GLY A 46 6.71 -22.79 -29.24
C GLY A 46 7.43 -23.33 -30.47
N GLY A 47 8.65 -23.87 -30.32
CA GLY A 47 9.43 -24.46 -31.41
C GLY A 47 8.96 -25.87 -31.75
N LEU A 48 9.86 -26.86 -31.67
CA LEU A 48 9.58 -28.26 -32.01
C LEU A 48 8.39 -28.88 -31.25
N LEU A 49 8.11 -28.38 -30.04
CA LEU A 49 7.03 -28.87 -29.20
C LEU A 49 5.66 -28.31 -29.60
N ASN A 50 5.63 -27.26 -30.43
CA ASN A 50 4.45 -26.62 -31.00
C ASN A 50 3.34 -26.34 -29.97
N ARG A 51 3.72 -25.86 -28.77
CA ARG A 51 2.78 -25.42 -27.73
C ARG A 51 2.79 -23.91 -27.64
N ARG A 52 1.60 -23.30 -27.71
CA ARG A 52 1.48 -21.85 -27.58
C ARG A 52 1.52 -21.45 -26.11
N VAL A 53 2.07 -20.27 -25.85
CA VAL A 53 2.06 -19.66 -24.53
C VAL A 53 1.04 -18.52 -24.55
N LEU A 54 -0.11 -18.77 -23.91
CA LEU A 54 -1.19 -17.81 -23.76
C LEU A 54 -0.90 -16.89 -22.58
N SER A 55 -0.72 -15.59 -22.83
CA SER A 55 -0.62 -14.61 -21.75
C SER A 55 -2.02 -14.30 -21.19
N PHE A 56 -2.22 -14.51 -19.90
CA PHE A 56 -3.39 -14.01 -19.18
C PHE A 56 -2.98 -12.81 -18.35
N SER A 57 -3.54 -11.64 -18.68
CA SER A 57 -3.40 -10.43 -17.88
C SER A 57 -4.74 -9.75 -17.68
N CYS A 58 -4.97 -9.31 -16.45
CA CYS A 58 -6.20 -8.67 -16.03
C CYS A 58 -5.82 -7.53 -15.09
N ARG A 59 -6.21 -6.30 -15.43
CA ARG A 59 -6.02 -5.14 -14.56
C ARG A 59 -7.36 -4.75 -13.97
N ARG A 60 -7.33 -4.23 -12.75
CA ARG A 60 -8.51 -3.72 -12.03
C ARG A 60 -9.32 -2.66 -12.80
N ASP A 61 -8.67 -1.86 -13.64
CA ASP A 61 -9.31 -0.80 -14.40
C ASP A 61 -9.98 -1.29 -15.70
N MET A 62 -9.86 -2.58 -16.01
CA MET A 62 -10.49 -3.17 -17.19
C MET A 62 -11.99 -3.31 -16.98
N ASN A 63 -12.75 -2.77 -17.95
CA ASN A 63 -14.20 -2.92 -17.99
C ASN A 63 -14.57 -3.99 -19.02
N PHE A 64 -14.72 -5.24 -18.58
CA PHE A 64 -15.09 -6.35 -19.47
C PHE A 64 -16.54 -6.21 -19.96
N SER A 65 -16.73 -6.41 -21.26
CA SER A 65 -18.02 -6.79 -21.83
C SER A 65 -18.26 -8.30 -21.68
N GLU A 66 -19.51 -8.73 -21.83
CA GLU A 66 -19.86 -10.14 -21.83
C GLU A 66 -19.13 -10.90 -22.95
N SER A 67 -19.05 -10.29 -24.14
CA SER A 67 -18.34 -10.88 -25.28
C SER A 67 -16.85 -11.07 -25.01
N GLN A 68 -16.19 -10.13 -24.32
CA GLN A 68 -14.79 -10.26 -23.94
C GLN A 68 -14.58 -11.34 -22.88
N ALA A 69 -15.46 -11.44 -21.88
CA ALA A 69 -15.42 -12.49 -20.88
C ALA A 69 -15.58 -13.88 -21.52
N ASN A 70 -16.53 -14.03 -22.46
CA ASN A 70 -16.72 -15.26 -23.23
C ASN A 70 -15.52 -15.59 -24.13
N GLN A 71 -14.86 -14.58 -24.71
CA GLN A 71 -13.64 -14.80 -25.49
C GLN A 71 -12.49 -15.33 -24.63
N ILE A 72 -12.33 -14.85 -23.40
CA ILE A 72 -11.34 -15.39 -22.45
C ILE A 72 -11.62 -16.87 -22.20
N PHE A 73 -12.88 -17.21 -21.90
CA PHE A 73 -13.30 -18.58 -21.68
C PHE A 73 -12.97 -19.48 -22.87
N ASN A 74 -13.38 -19.07 -24.07
CA ASN A 74 -13.15 -19.83 -25.30
C ASN A 74 -11.66 -20.03 -25.59
N ARG A 75 -10.82 -19.02 -25.32
CA ARG A 75 -9.35 -19.13 -25.48
C ARG A 75 -8.74 -20.13 -24.52
N LEU A 76 -9.21 -20.19 -23.27
CA LEU A 76 -8.74 -21.18 -22.30
C LEU A 76 -9.17 -22.60 -22.68
N GLN A 77 -10.41 -22.79 -23.11
CA GLN A 77 -10.90 -24.09 -23.59
C GLN A 77 -10.14 -24.56 -24.84
N TYR A 78 -9.90 -23.65 -25.78
CA TYR A 78 -9.10 -23.96 -26.96
C TYR A 78 -7.64 -24.25 -26.60
N GLY A 79 -7.08 -23.52 -25.63
CA GLY A 79 -5.77 -23.83 -25.07
C GLY A 79 -5.69 -25.24 -24.49
N LEU A 80 -6.73 -25.69 -23.78
CA LEU A 80 -6.80 -27.06 -23.26
C LEU A 80 -6.79 -28.09 -24.39
N SER A 81 -7.58 -27.90 -25.45
CA SER A 81 -7.64 -28.85 -26.58
C SER A 81 -6.33 -28.94 -27.36
N GLN A 82 -5.59 -27.82 -27.47
CA GLN A 82 -4.27 -27.77 -28.11
C GLN A 82 -3.11 -28.13 -27.16
N ARG A 83 -3.40 -28.37 -25.88
CA ARG A 83 -2.42 -28.58 -24.79
C ARG A 83 -1.41 -27.44 -24.69
N ASP A 84 -1.90 -26.22 -24.90
CA ASP A 84 -1.16 -24.98 -24.71
C ASP A 84 -0.86 -24.73 -23.23
N VAL A 85 -0.05 -23.71 -22.96
CA VAL A 85 0.31 -23.28 -21.60
C VAL A 85 -0.13 -21.85 -21.38
N VAL A 86 -0.71 -21.56 -20.22
CA VAL A 86 -1.06 -20.20 -19.79
C VAL A 86 0.08 -19.64 -18.94
N LEU A 87 0.45 -18.37 -19.14
CA LEU A 87 1.33 -17.62 -18.27
C LEU A 87 0.56 -16.45 -17.65
N THR A 88 0.61 -16.33 -16.33
CA THR A 88 -0.09 -15.29 -15.56
C THR A 88 0.75 -14.83 -14.36
N SER A 89 0.30 -13.75 -13.71
CA SER A 89 0.75 -13.36 -12.38
C SER A 89 -0.35 -13.57 -11.32
N PRO A 90 0.00 -13.66 -10.02
CA PRO A 90 -0.99 -13.69 -8.94
C PRO A 90 -1.89 -12.45 -8.96
N GLU A 91 -1.35 -11.27 -9.30
CA GLU A 91 -2.15 -10.04 -9.43
C GLU A 91 -3.26 -10.22 -10.46
N ASP A 92 -2.94 -10.77 -11.64
CA ASP A 92 -3.91 -10.91 -12.73
C ASP A 92 -5.04 -11.89 -12.37
N ILE A 93 -4.71 -13.01 -11.69
CA ILE A 93 -5.71 -13.99 -11.22
C ILE A 93 -6.67 -13.31 -10.25
N LEU A 94 -6.13 -12.67 -9.23
CA LEU A 94 -6.94 -12.08 -8.18
C LEU A 94 -7.71 -10.84 -8.67
N SER A 95 -7.16 -10.09 -9.63
CA SER A 95 -7.87 -9.02 -10.32
C SER A 95 -9.11 -9.55 -11.05
N PHE A 96 -8.98 -10.66 -11.77
CA PHE A 96 -10.10 -11.31 -12.43
C PHE A 96 -11.13 -11.83 -11.42
N ASP A 97 -10.67 -12.39 -10.30
CA ASP A 97 -11.53 -12.86 -9.21
C ASP A 97 -12.40 -11.75 -8.62
N LEU A 98 -11.78 -10.61 -8.31
CA LEU A 98 -12.44 -9.49 -7.65
C LEU A 98 -13.29 -8.66 -8.60
N LEU A 99 -12.90 -8.55 -9.88
CA LEU A 99 -13.75 -7.92 -10.90
C LEU A 99 -15.05 -8.67 -11.13
N THR A 100 -15.04 -10.01 -11.09
CA THR A 100 -16.29 -10.80 -11.15
C THR A 100 -17.24 -10.44 -10.01
N ILE A 101 -16.71 -10.31 -8.78
CA ILE A 101 -17.51 -9.89 -7.62
C ILE A 101 -18.02 -8.46 -7.81
N ASP A 102 -17.19 -7.54 -8.28
CA ASP A 102 -17.57 -6.15 -8.52
C ASP A 102 -18.69 -6.03 -9.58
N LYS A 103 -18.60 -6.80 -10.67
CA LYS A 103 -19.65 -6.88 -11.71
C LYS A 103 -20.98 -7.35 -11.14
N CYS A 104 -20.97 -8.41 -10.34
CA CYS A 104 -22.16 -8.89 -9.65
C CYS A 104 -22.74 -7.83 -8.69
N ARG A 105 -21.88 -7.09 -7.96
CA ARG A 105 -22.32 -6.01 -7.05
C ARG A 105 -22.91 -4.81 -7.78
N ARG A 106 -22.48 -4.54 -9.01
CA ARG A 106 -23.03 -3.49 -9.89
C ARG A 106 -24.29 -3.93 -10.65
N ASN A 107 -24.81 -5.13 -10.37
CA ASN A 107 -25.93 -5.75 -11.08
C ASN A 107 -25.65 -6.03 -12.58
N GLU A 108 -24.38 -6.12 -12.98
CA GLU A 108 -23.95 -6.51 -14.33
C GLU A 108 -23.87 -8.04 -14.44
N PHE A 109 -25.03 -8.70 -14.26
CA PHE A 109 -25.08 -10.15 -14.03
C PHE A 109 -24.66 -10.99 -15.24
N ASP A 110 -24.89 -10.54 -16.46
CA ASP A 110 -24.51 -11.30 -17.67
C ASP A 110 -22.98 -11.45 -17.76
N VAL A 111 -22.27 -10.33 -17.59
CA VAL A 111 -20.79 -10.31 -17.53
C VAL A 111 -20.30 -11.10 -16.32
N GLY A 112 -20.86 -10.84 -15.14
CA GLY A 112 -20.50 -11.54 -13.90
C GLY A 112 -20.67 -13.07 -14.01
N ARG A 113 -21.74 -13.53 -14.66
CA ARG A 113 -22.00 -14.96 -14.89
C ARG A 113 -20.98 -15.58 -15.85
N SER A 114 -20.65 -14.91 -16.94
CA SER A 114 -19.61 -15.36 -17.87
C SER A 114 -18.24 -15.48 -17.18
N MET A 115 -17.84 -14.46 -16.43
CA MET A 115 -16.57 -14.48 -15.69
C MET A 115 -16.57 -15.56 -14.58
N LEU A 116 -17.67 -15.70 -13.82
CA LEU A 116 -17.81 -16.75 -12.81
C LEU A 116 -17.73 -18.15 -13.41
N SER A 117 -18.31 -18.35 -14.60
CA SER A 117 -18.25 -19.62 -15.32
C SER A 117 -16.81 -19.94 -15.72
N THR A 118 -16.06 -18.92 -16.16
CA THR A 118 -14.62 -19.03 -16.43
C THR A 118 -13.84 -19.42 -15.19
N GLN A 119 -14.10 -18.78 -14.03
CA GLN A 119 -13.43 -19.11 -12.77
C GLN A 119 -13.70 -20.53 -12.30
N ARG A 120 -14.97 -20.98 -12.37
CA ARG A 120 -15.34 -22.35 -12.01
C ARG A 120 -14.62 -23.35 -12.90
N TRP A 121 -14.55 -23.09 -14.20
CA TRP A 121 -13.83 -23.93 -15.13
C TRP A 121 -12.33 -23.97 -14.83
N ILE A 122 -11.70 -22.82 -14.54
CA ILE A 122 -10.29 -22.75 -14.14
C ILE A 122 -10.04 -23.65 -12.91
N LYS A 123 -10.87 -23.57 -11.88
CA LYS A 123 -10.72 -24.38 -10.66
C LYS A 123 -10.77 -25.89 -10.94
N THR A 124 -11.54 -26.32 -11.93
CA THR A 124 -11.69 -27.74 -12.28
C THR A 124 -10.57 -28.23 -13.18
N TYR A 125 -10.27 -27.50 -14.24
CA TYR A 125 -9.45 -27.97 -15.37
C TYR A 125 -8.04 -27.41 -15.39
N VAL A 126 -7.69 -26.42 -14.58
CA VAL A 126 -6.34 -25.85 -14.57
C VAL A 126 -5.45 -26.54 -13.54
N ARG A 127 -4.16 -26.68 -13.87
CA ARG A 127 -3.09 -27.10 -12.97
C ARG A 127 -2.04 -26.00 -12.89
N ASP A 128 -1.82 -25.51 -11.68
CA ASP A 128 -0.93 -24.37 -11.43
C ASP A 128 0.51 -24.83 -11.16
N ILE A 129 1.46 -24.14 -11.78
CA ILE A 129 2.89 -24.23 -11.45
C ILE A 129 3.31 -22.86 -10.91
N LEU A 130 3.83 -22.82 -9.68
CA LEU A 130 4.35 -21.59 -9.07
C LEU A 130 5.86 -21.49 -9.32
N ASP A 131 6.30 -20.43 -9.99
CA ASP A 131 7.71 -20.06 -10.10
C ASP A 131 8.02 -19.00 -9.02
N GLU A 132 9.13 -19.17 -8.28
CA GLU A 132 9.43 -18.36 -7.07
C GLU A 132 8.31 -18.44 -6.01
N SER A 133 7.92 -19.67 -5.65
CA SER A 133 6.80 -19.94 -4.73
C SER A 133 6.97 -19.32 -3.34
N ASP A 134 8.20 -19.17 -2.86
CA ASP A 134 8.54 -18.51 -1.60
C ASP A 134 8.14 -17.03 -1.62
N GLU A 135 8.40 -16.32 -2.72
CA GLU A 135 7.99 -14.93 -2.89
C GLU A 135 6.48 -14.80 -3.19
N ILE A 136 5.93 -15.67 -4.05
CA ILE A 136 4.49 -15.66 -4.38
C ILE A 136 3.62 -15.91 -3.15
N LEU A 137 4.05 -16.80 -2.25
CA LEU A 137 3.31 -17.18 -1.05
C LEU A 137 3.73 -16.37 0.19
N HIS A 138 4.62 -15.37 0.02
CA HIS A 138 5.08 -14.57 1.15
C HIS A 138 3.94 -13.72 1.71
N VAL A 139 3.81 -13.68 3.04
CA VAL A 139 2.78 -12.89 3.78
C VAL A 139 2.79 -11.37 3.52
N LYS A 140 3.84 -10.84 2.88
CA LYS A 140 3.96 -9.42 2.52
C LYS A 140 3.22 -9.12 1.23
N TYR A 141 3.02 -10.16 0.42
CA TYR A 141 2.28 -10.08 -0.81
C TYR A 141 0.78 -10.14 -0.48
N GLN A 142 0.21 -8.98 -0.18
CA GLN A 142 -1.22 -8.80 0.04
C GLN A 142 -1.79 -7.92 -1.05
N LEU A 143 -2.75 -8.44 -1.78
CA LEU A 143 -3.48 -7.67 -2.79
C LEU A 143 -4.85 -7.30 -2.21
N ILE A 144 -4.93 -6.08 -1.68
CA ILE A 144 -6.15 -5.54 -1.05
C ILE A 144 -6.95 -4.77 -2.10
N TYR A 145 -8.21 -5.16 -2.31
CA TYR A 145 -9.14 -4.46 -3.19
C TYR A 145 -10.14 -3.65 -2.39
N SER A 146 -10.06 -2.33 -2.50
CA SER A 146 -11.12 -1.44 -2.03
C SER A 146 -12.36 -1.58 -2.92
N ILE A 147 -13.54 -1.73 -2.30
CA ILE A 147 -14.83 -1.78 -3.02
C ILE A 147 -15.68 -0.58 -2.60
N GLY A 148 -16.35 0.04 -3.57
CA GLY A 148 -17.22 1.20 -3.36
C GLY A 148 -16.53 2.54 -3.64
N GLY A 149 -17.25 3.62 -3.35
CA GLY A 149 -16.73 4.98 -3.52
C GLY A 149 -15.67 5.33 -2.47
N GLN A 150 -14.77 6.26 -2.84
CA GLN A 150 -13.81 6.83 -1.90
C GLN A 150 -14.55 7.50 -0.74
N LYS A 151 -14.18 7.14 0.50
CA LYS A 151 -14.67 7.78 1.72
C LYS A 151 -13.57 8.58 2.37
N GLN A 152 -13.93 9.59 3.16
CA GLN A 152 -12.97 10.25 4.03
C GLN A 152 -12.46 9.27 5.10
N VAL A 153 -11.19 9.43 5.48
CA VAL A 153 -10.62 8.72 6.62
C VAL A 153 -11.29 9.26 7.90
N ASP A 154 -11.60 8.35 8.82
CA ASP A 154 -12.17 8.70 10.13
C ASP A 154 -11.35 9.79 10.83
N GLY A 155 -11.99 10.79 11.42
CA GLY A 155 -11.32 11.94 12.05
C GLY A 155 -10.73 12.99 11.10
N GLY A 156 -10.71 12.73 9.78
CA GLY A 156 -10.45 13.71 8.71
C GLY A 156 -9.36 14.74 9.03
N LEU A 157 -9.76 16.02 9.07
CA LEU A 157 -8.90 17.18 9.32
C LEU A 157 -8.05 17.07 10.58
N GLU A 158 -8.66 16.62 11.66
CA GLU A 158 -8.01 16.53 12.95
C GLU A 158 -6.95 15.41 12.96
N ARG A 159 -7.18 14.32 12.23
CA ARG A 159 -6.20 13.23 12.10
C ARG A 159 -4.91 13.69 11.46
N TRP A 160 -4.96 14.35 10.29
CA TRP A 160 -3.71 14.80 9.64
C TRP A 160 -3.06 15.99 10.34
N ARG A 161 -3.83 16.88 11.00
CA ARG A 161 -3.28 17.93 11.89
C ARG A 161 -2.55 17.34 13.10
N THR A 162 -3.09 16.29 13.69
CA THR A 162 -2.45 15.59 14.81
C THR A 162 -1.12 14.99 14.39
N ILE A 163 -1.08 14.36 13.21
CA ILE A 163 0.18 13.86 12.62
C ILE A 163 1.19 15.00 12.42
N GLN A 164 0.75 16.17 11.90
CA GLN A 164 1.64 17.33 11.74
C GLN A 164 2.21 17.80 13.08
N SER A 165 1.36 17.89 14.12
CA SER A 165 1.78 18.23 15.49
C SER A 165 2.81 17.24 16.04
N VAL A 166 2.55 15.93 15.90
CA VAL A 166 3.48 14.86 16.30
C VAL A 166 4.81 14.97 15.56
N LEU A 167 4.80 15.19 14.23
CA LEU A 167 6.03 15.36 13.47
C LEU A 167 6.82 16.61 13.89
N ASN A 168 6.15 17.71 14.22
CA ASN A 168 6.81 18.89 14.79
C ASN A 168 7.48 18.58 16.14
N LEU A 169 6.86 17.76 16.99
CA LEU A 169 7.46 17.28 18.23
C LEU A 169 8.63 16.32 17.98
N VAL A 170 8.54 15.45 16.96
CA VAL A 170 9.69 14.64 16.50
C VAL A 170 10.85 15.56 16.12
N LYS A 171 10.60 16.60 15.31
CA LYS A 171 11.63 17.59 14.94
C LYS A 171 12.24 18.27 16.18
N LYS A 172 11.41 18.64 17.17
CA LYS A 172 11.86 19.26 18.43
C LYS A 172 12.81 18.35 19.22
N HIS A 173 12.50 17.06 19.30
CA HIS A 173 13.27 16.09 20.09
C HIS A 173 14.37 15.35 19.29
N ALA A 174 14.42 15.51 17.97
CA ALA A 174 15.31 14.75 17.09
C ALA A 174 16.79 14.86 17.51
N THR A 175 17.27 16.08 17.80
CA THR A 175 18.67 16.31 18.18
C THR A 175 19.02 15.66 19.52
N SER A 176 18.18 15.80 20.55
CA SER A 176 18.45 15.21 21.85
C SER A 176 18.38 13.69 21.81
N ILE A 177 17.37 13.13 21.14
CA ILE A 177 17.23 11.68 20.96
C ILE A 177 18.41 11.11 20.15
N ALA A 178 18.86 11.80 19.09
CA ALA A 178 20.06 11.40 18.34
C ALA A 178 21.35 11.45 19.16
N THR A 179 21.43 12.32 20.16
CA THR A 179 22.58 12.41 21.07
C THR A 179 22.55 11.30 22.12
N ASP A 180 21.37 11.06 22.70
CA ASP A 180 21.14 10.05 23.73
C ASP A 180 21.29 8.60 23.19
N PHE A 181 21.03 8.40 21.88
CA PHE A 181 21.03 7.09 21.22
C PHE A 181 21.76 7.13 19.87
N SER A 182 23.05 7.52 19.87
CA SER A 182 23.85 7.75 18.66
C SER A 182 23.90 6.57 17.68
N ASP A 183 23.91 5.34 18.20
CA ASP A 183 24.06 4.12 17.38
C ASP A 183 22.74 3.60 16.83
N ASP A 184 21.62 4.05 17.41
CA ASP A 184 20.27 3.58 17.08
C ASP A 184 19.53 4.55 16.14
N ILE A 185 20.14 5.68 15.78
CA ILE A 185 19.51 6.77 15.03
C ILE A 185 20.37 7.19 13.86
N SER A 186 19.72 7.40 12.72
CA SER A 186 20.29 8.10 11.58
C SER A 186 19.73 9.51 11.58
N TYR A 187 20.56 10.48 11.93
CA TYR A 187 20.20 11.89 12.01
C TYR A 187 21.14 12.73 11.15
N LYS A 188 20.57 13.51 10.24
CA LYS A 188 21.28 14.53 9.47
C LYS A 188 20.77 15.90 9.86
N VAL A 189 21.68 16.75 10.32
CA VAL A 189 21.37 18.13 10.70
C VAL A 189 20.83 18.88 9.48
N SER A 190 19.71 19.58 9.67
CA SER A 190 19.15 20.46 8.65
C SER A 190 20.03 21.70 8.48
N GLU A 191 20.34 22.06 7.23
CA GLU A 191 21.06 23.32 6.93
C GLU A 191 20.26 24.57 7.34
N ARG A 192 18.92 24.47 7.36
CA ARG A 192 18.01 25.55 7.74
C ARG A 192 17.17 25.14 8.94
N LYS A 193 17.01 26.04 9.92
CA LYS A 193 16.14 25.82 11.10
C LYS A 193 14.69 25.50 10.74
N SER A 194 14.19 26.02 9.60
CA SER A 194 12.83 25.75 9.13
C SER A 194 12.67 24.35 8.51
N SER A 195 13.74 23.71 8.05
CA SER A 195 13.68 22.39 7.40
C SER A 195 13.44 21.26 8.41
N PHE A 196 12.67 20.25 8.00
CA PHE A 196 12.51 19.02 8.77
C PHE A 196 13.78 18.18 8.65
N PRO A 197 14.39 17.74 9.75
CA PRO A 197 15.65 16.98 9.70
C PRO A 197 15.44 15.60 9.12
N GLU A 198 16.45 15.07 8.41
CA GLU A 198 16.44 13.67 8.02
C GLU A 198 16.71 12.83 9.28
N PHE A 199 15.65 12.38 9.91
CA PHE A 199 15.66 11.62 11.16
C PHE A 199 15.05 10.25 10.94
N ARG A 200 15.76 9.18 11.32
CA ARG A 200 15.28 7.81 11.25
C ARG A 200 15.69 6.99 12.45
N LEU A 201 14.80 6.09 12.86
CA LEU A 201 15.04 5.11 13.90
C LEU A 201 15.60 3.83 13.26
N LEU A 202 16.82 3.43 13.62
CA LEU A 202 17.43 2.19 13.15
C LEU A 202 16.94 1.00 13.99
N ASN A 203 16.89 1.20 15.31
CA ASN A 203 16.44 0.22 16.30
C ASN A 203 15.24 0.75 17.10
N HIS A 204 14.55 -0.17 17.78
CA HIS A 204 13.36 0.16 18.58
C HIS A 204 13.69 0.87 19.89
N ARG A 205 14.87 0.62 20.47
CA ARG A 205 15.31 1.14 21.78
C ARG A 205 15.03 2.64 22.04
N PRO A 206 15.32 3.60 21.13
CA PRO A 206 15.00 5.02 21.33
C PRO A 206 13.50 5.37 21.25
N PHE A 207 12.66 4.51 20.68
CA PHE A 207 11.28 4.82 20.37
C PHE A 207 10.39 5.05 21.60
N PRO A 208 10.43 4.23 22.67
CA PRO A 208 9.65 4.49 23.88
C PRO A 208 9.96 5.84 24.53
N GLU A 209 11.24 6.24 24.53
CA GLU A 209 11.65 7.54 25.09
C GLU A 209 11.15 8.70 24.23
N LEU A 210 11.26 8.58 22.90
CA LEU A 210 10.67 9.54 21.98
C LEU A 210 9.14 9.67 22.18
N CYS A 211 8.42 8.56 22.32
CA CYS A 211 6.97 8.54 22.58
C CYS A 211 6.61 9.26 23.89
N LYS A 212 7.36 9.02 24.98
CA LYS A 212 7.16 9.71 26.26
C LYS A 212 7.33 11.21 26.13
N ARG A 213 8.40 11.67 25.47
CA ARG A 213 8.68 13.10 25.25
C ARG A 213 7.57 13.75 24.40
N ILE A 214 7.17 13.11 23.31
CA ILE A 214 6.08 13.57 22.44
C ILE A 214 4.77 13.65 23.21
N ALA A 215 4.36 12.60 23.93
CA ALA A 215 3.08 12.56 24.64
C ALA A 215 3.00 13.66 25.70
N LYS A 216 4.07 13.86 26.47
CA LYS A 216 4.15 14.90 27.50
C LYS A 216 4.05 16.30 26.89
N ASP A 217 4.86 16.60 25.86
CA ASP A 217 4.84 17.92 25.22
C ASP A 217 3.54 18.19 24.47
N TRP A 218 2.95 17.17 23.86
CA TRP A 218 1.65 17.28 23.21
C TRP A 218 0.54 17.60 24.22
N LEU A 219 0.56 16.96 25.38
CA LEU A 219 -0.40 17.22 26.45
C LEU A 219 -0.24 18.62 27.03
N ASN A 220 1.00 19.08 27.24
CA ASN A 220 1.31 20.43 27.72
C ASN A 220 0.83 21.54 26.77
N GLN A 221 0.64 21.24 25.48
CA GLN A 221 0.05 22.17 24.51
C GLN A 221 -1.48 22.25 24.59
N LYS A 222 -2.10 21.44 25.44
CA LYS A 222 -3.55 21.34 25.61
C LYS A 222 -3.93 21.73 27.04
N THR A 223 -5.15 22.24 27.19
CA THR A 223 -5.69 22.60 28.51
C THR A 223 -6.58 21.46 29.00
N PHE A 224 -6.00 20.52 29.73
CA PHE A 224 -6.74 19.47 30.46
C PHE A 224 -6.61 19.68 31.97
N ARG A 225 -7.47 19.01 32.76
CA ARG A 225 -7.33 19.02 34.22
C ARG A 225 -6.13 18.15 34.60
N GLN A 226 -5.31 18.61 35.54
CA GLN A 226 -4.13 17.86 36.02
C GLN A 226 -4.45 16.42 36.43
N LEU A 227 -5.60 16.20 37.09
CA LEU A 227 -6.05 14.86 37.52
C LEU A 227 -6.33 13.90 36.37
N ASP A 228 -6.60 14.40 35.16
CA ASP A 228 -6.85 13.57 33.99
C ASP A 228 -5.61 13.40 33.10
N GLU A 229 -4.54 14.20 33.31
CA GLU A 229 -3.33 14.14 32.50
C GLU A 229 -2.63 12.78 32.60
N GLU A 230 -2.53 12.23 33.81
CA GLU A 230 -1.93 10.91 34.04
C GLU A 230 -2.71 9.80 33.32
N LEU A 231 -4.04 9.85 33.40
CA LEU A 231 -4.93 8.91 32.72
C LEU A 231 -4.78 9.01 31.20
N ILE A 232 -4.71 10.23 30.65
CA ILE A 232 -4.51 10.45 29.21
C ILE A 232 -3.16 9.90 28.76
N LEU A 233 -2.08 10.21 29.49
CA LEU A 233 -0.73 9.71 29.17
C LEU A 233 -0.69 8.18 29.18
N GLN A 234 -1.25 7.56 30.22
CA GLN A 234 -1.33 6.11 30.34
C GLN A 234 -2.12 5.53 29.16
N PHE A 235 -3.28 6.10 28.83
CA PHE A 235 -4.12 5.63 27.73
C PHE A 235 -3.44 5.72 26.35
N ILE A 236 -2.70 6.79 26.09
CA ILE A 236 -2.01 7.02 24.80
C ILE A 236 -0.78 6.12 24.67
N LEU A 237 -0.05 5.90 25.77
CA LEU A 237 1.22 5.17 25.76
C LEU A 237 1.07 3.66 26.00
N ASP A 238 -0.09 3.18 26.44
CA ASP A 238 -0.33 1.76 26.71
C ASP A 238 -1.60 1.23 26.02
N THR A 239 -1.42 0.25 25.14
CA THR A 239 -2.52 -0.39 24.42
C THR A 239 -3.37 -1.33 25.27
N SER A 240 -2.98 -1.62 26.52
CA SER A 240 -3.76 -2.44 27.46
C SER A 240 -4.90 -1.65 28.13
N VAL A 241 -4.78 -0.32 28.22
CA VAL A 241 -5.76 0.52 28.91
C VAL A 241 -7.06 0.59 28.09
N PRO A 242 -8.23 0.23 28.64
CA PRO A 242 -9.48 0.20 27.88
C PRO A 242 -10.04 1.60 27.65
N ILE A 243 -10.70 1.78 26.50
CA ILE A 243 -11.39 3.04 26.13
C ILE A 243 -12.52 3.42 27.12
N ALA A 244 -13.07 2.44 27.83
CA ALA A 244 -14.14 2.66 28.81
C ALA A 244 -13.75 3.68 29.89
N CYS A 245 -12.47 3.74 30.28
CA CYS A 245 -11.97 4.69 31.27
C CYS A 245 -12.13 6.17 30.86
N LEU A 246 -12.31 6.45 29.57
CA LEU A 246 -12.41 7.81 29.03
C LEU A 246 -13.83 8.23 28.65
N LYS A 247 -14.75 7.28 28.41
CA LYS A 247 -16.08 7.54 27.82
C LYS A 247 -16.91 8.54 28.62
N ASP A 248 -16.86 8.46 29.94
CA ASP A 248 -17.65 9.34 30.82
C ASP A 248 -16.92 10.63 31.22
N ARG A 249 -15.63 10.74 30.87
CA ARG A 249 -14.78 11.89 31.22
C ARG A 249 -14.58 12.86 30.08
N PHE A 250 -14.63 12.38 28.83
CA PHE A 250 -14.30 13.16 27.65
C PHE A 250 -15.36 13.00 26.55
N PRO A 251 -15.61 14.05 25.77
CA PRO A 251 -16.46 13.95 24.60
C PRO A 251 -15.79 13.11 23.51
N TYR A 252 -16.62 12.51 22.64
CA TYR A 252 -16.16 11.55 21.62
C TYR A 252 -15.06 12.08 20.70
N ASN A 253 -15.13 13.34 20.28
CA ASN A 253 -14.13 13.98 19.43
C ASN A 253 -12.75 14.07 20.10
N ILE A 254 -12.70 14.28 21.42
CA ILE A 254 -11.45 14.30 22.19
C ILE A 254 -10.93 12.88 22.39
N ILE A 255 -11.81 11.90 22.62
CA ILE A 255 -11.43 10.48 22.66
C ILE A 255 -10.83 10.04 21.32
N GLN A 256 -11.41 10.47 20.20
CA GLN A 256 -10.88 10.19 18.86
C GLN A 256 -9.44 10.72 18.70
N LEU A 257 -9.16 11.92 19.21
CA LEU A 257 -7.82 12.48 19.22
C LEU A 257 -6.83 11.64 20.04
N PHE A 258 -7.25 11.16 21.22
CA PHE A 258 -6.44 10.25 22.03
C PHE A 258 -6.19 8.90 21.34
N LEU A 259 -7.18 8.38 20.61
CA LEU A 259 -7.03 7.16 19.81
C LEU A 259 -6.04 7.36 18.65
N ILE A 260 -6.05 8.51 17.99
CA ILE A 260 -5.07 8.84 16.94
C ILE A 260 -3.67 8.89 17.55
N MET A 261 -3.49 9.58 18.68
CA MET A 261 -2.21 9.62 19.40
C MET A 261 -1.74 8.22 19.82
N ARG A 262 -2.65 7.40 20.36
CA ARG A 262 -2.38 6.00 20.74
C ARG A 262 -1.95 5.15 19.55
N GLY A 263 -2.63 5.30 18.40
CA GLY A 263 -2.26 4.64 17.15
C GLY A 263 -0.86 5.02 16.68
N LEU A 264 -0.52 6.31 16.73
CA LEU A 264 0.79 6.82 16.33
C LEU A 264 1.90 6.33 17.26
N LEU A 265 1.69 6.36 18.58
CA LEU A 265 2.72 6.09 19.58
C LEU A 265 2.75 4.61 20.00
N SER A 266 1.78 4.16 20.79
CA SER A 266 1.82 2.82 21.40
C SER A 266 1.45 1.69 20.44
N SER A 267 0.72 1.99 19.35
CA SER A 267 0.53 1.04 18.23
C SER A 267 1.61 1.16 17.14
N GLU A 268 2.68 1.90 17.42
CA GLU A 268 3.94 1.93 16.66
C GLU A 268 3.87 2.41 15.20
N VAL A 269 2.79 3.06 14.77
CA VAL A 269 2.72 3.62 13.41
C VAL A 269 3.85 4.63 13.17
N LEU A 270 4.18 5.44 14.18
CA LEU A 270 5.29 6.39 14.10
C LEU A 270 6.65 5.68 14.00
N PHE A 271 6.85 4.57 14.72
CA PHE A 271 8.10 3.78 14.60
C PHE A 271 8.26 3.20 13.20
N VAL A 272 7.22 2.54 12.69
CA VAL A 272 7.23 1.91 11.35
C VAL A 272 7.53 2.94 10.26
N THR A 273 7.03 4.16 10.41
CA THR A 273 7.23 5.24 9.42
C THR A 273 8.61 5.87 9.54
N LEU A 274 9.09 6.18 10.75
CA LEU A 274 10.43 6.74 11.00
C LEU A 274 11.56 5.74 10.73
N LYS A 275 11.30 4.44 10.68
CA LYS A 275 12.29 3.43 10.26
C LYS A 275 12.54 3.45 8.75
N LYS A 276 11.56 3.86 7.94
CA LYS A 276 11.64 3.82 6.48
C LYS A 276 12.59 4.88 5.94
N ARG A 277 13.28 4.54 4.85
CA ARG A 277 14.20 5.44 4.14
C ARG A 277 13.47 6.16 3.01
N TYR A 278 13.51 7.49 3.04
CA TYR A 278 12.98 8.35 2.00
C TYR A 278 13.67 8.06 0.65
N ARG A 279 12.91 8.10 -0.45
CA ARG A 279 13.32 7.79 -1.83
C ARG A 279 13.81 6.36 -2.07
N VAL A 280 13.80 5.50 -1.05
CA VAL A 280 14.17 4.08 -1.18
C VAL A 280 12.99 3.18 -0.83
N ASN A 281 12.30 3.46 0.28
CA ASN A 281 11.11 2.72 0.68
C ASN A 281 9.82 3.47 0.36
N PHE A 282 9.86 4.80 0.28
CA PHE A 282 8.69 5.62 0.04
C PHE A 282 9.04 6.99 -0.55
N GLY A 283 8.04 7.64 -1.13
CA GLY A 283 8.08 9.02 -1.58
C GLY A 283 6.83 9.40 -2.36
N VAL A 284 6.69 10.68 -2.69
CA VAL A 284 5.72 11.12 -3.72
C VAL A 284 6.34 10.87 -5.09
N ASN A 285 5.57 10.35 -6.03
CA ASN A 285 6.07 10.09 -7.38
C ASN A 285 6.29 11.44 -8.10
N PRO A 286 7.51 11.74 -8.59
CA PRO A 286 7.79 12.99 -9.28
C PRO A 286 7.21 13.05 -10.70
N ASN A 287 6.70 11.93 -11.23
CA ASN A 287 6.10 11.88 -12.56
C ASN A 287 4.89 12.82 -12.65
N PRO A 288 4.90 13.85 -13.52
CA PRO A 288 3.79 14.80 -13.63
C PRO A 288 2.49 14.18 -14.13
N LYS A 289 2.54 12.99 -14.74
CA LYS A 289 1.35 12.21 -15.14
C LYS A 289 0.75 11.42 -13.96
N PHE A 290 1.44 11.37 -12.83
CA PHE A 290 0.98 10.66 -11.64
C PHE A 290 0.15 11.59 -10.76
N ASN A 291 -1.17 11.41 -10.81
CA ASN A 291 -2.11 12.35 -10.18
C ASN A 291 -2.29 12.15 -8.67
N ARG A 292 -1.66 11.15 -8.05
CA ARG A 292 -1.81 10.93 -6.59
C ARG A 292 -0.77 11.77 -5.85
N LEU A 293 -1.27 12.64 -4.98
CA LEU A 293 -0.44 13.48 -4.10
C LEU A 293 0.03 12.78 -2.83
N MET A 294 -0.32 11.50 -2.65
CA MET A 294 0.06 10.69 -1.50
C MET A 294 1.40 9.98 -1.73
N ALA A 295 2.14 9.75 -0.65
CA ALA A 295 3.34 8.90 -0.70
C ALA A 295 2.96 7.46 -1.07
N VAL A 296 3.78 6.87 -1.93
CA VAL A 296 3.67 5.47 -2.38
C VAL A 296 4.92 4.68 -1.99
N PRO A 297 4.83 3.34 -1.89
CA PRO A 297 5.99 2.48 -1.75
C PRO A 297 6.96 2.62 -2.94
N PHE A 298 8.25 2.47 -2.69
CA PHE A 298 9.30 2.45 -3.72
C PHE A 298 9.90 1.04 -3.82
N ARG A 299 10.14 0.56 -5.05
CA ARG A 299 10.76 -0.75 -5.32
C ARG A 299 12.28 -0.70 -5.25
N ALA A 300 12.82 0.46 -5.59
CA ALA A 300 14.24 0.77 -5.56
C ALA A 300 14.41 2.27 -5.35
N LYS A 301 15.66 2.73 -5.27
CA LYS A 301 15.95 4.15 -5.16
C LYS A 301 15.30 4.91 -6.32
N ASP A 302 14.44 5.87 -6.00
CA ASP A 302 13.71 6.72 -6.96
C ASP A 302 12.75 5.97 -7.91
N VAL A 303 12.42 4.72 -7.62
CA VAL A 303 11.51 3.91 -8.44
C VAL A 303 10.22 3.66 -7.67
N ALA A 304 9.21 4.49 -7.92
CA ALA A 304 7.89 4.38 -7.32
C ALA A 304 7.14 3.12 -7.81
N ALA A 305 6.43 2.46 -6.89
CA ALA A 305 5.48 1.40 -7.21
C ALA A 305 4.09 2.01 -7.44
N GLU A 306 3.87 2.55 -8.64
CA GLU A 306 2.72 3.42 -9.00
C GLU A 306 1.33 2.81 -8.70
N ASN A 307 1.22 1.48 -8.74
CA ASN A 307 -0.03 0.74 -8.50
C ASN A 307 -0.17 0.22 -7.07
N THR A 308 0.67 0.69 -6.14
CA THR A 308 0.65 0.25 -4.73
C THR A 308 0.42 1.41 -3.79
N GLU A 309 -0.11 1.11 -2.62
CA GLU A 309 -0.34 2.06 -1.54
C GLU A 309 0.02 1.42 -0.19
N PHE A 310 0.17 2.25 0.85
CA PHE A 310 0.36 1.75 2.20
C PHE A 310 -0.98 1.24 2.75
N GLY A 311 -1.02 -0.01 3.20
CA GLY A 311 -2.26 -0.64 3.69
C GLY A 311 -2.85 0.03 4.93
N HIS A 312 -2.03 0.67 5.76
CA HIS A 312 -2.50 1.45 6.92
C HIS A 312 -2.60 2.94 6.56
N PRO A 313 -3.77 3.59 6.74
CA PRO A 313 -3.97 4.98 6.32
C PRO A 313 -3.02 5.95 7.03
N ASP A 314 -2.80 5.79 8.34
CA ASP A 314 -1.88 6.66 9.08
C ASP A 314 -0.42 6.51 8.64
N VAL A 315 0.01 5.32 8.19
CA VAL A 315 1.33 5.14 7.58
C VAL A 315 1.42 5.97 6.30
N GLY A 316 0.40 5.89 5.44
CA GLY A 316 0.31 6.71 4.23
C GLY A 316 0.34 8.21 4.54
N LEU A 317 -0.44 8.67 5.53
CA LEU A 317 -0.50 10.08 5.92
C LEU A 317 0.84 10.60 6.47
N VAL A 318 1.45 9.88 7.41
CA VAL A 318 2.76 10.26 7.98
C VAL A 318 3.82 10.33 6.90
N LEU A 319 3.94 9.29 6.06
CA LEU A 319 4.94 9.25 4.99
C LEU A 319 4.69 10.30 3.91
N THR A 320 3.43 10.66 3.65
CA THR A 320 3.07 11.75 2.74
C THR A 320 3.60 13.08 3.27
N GLN A 321 3.33 13.40 4.54
CA GLN A 321 3.81 14.64 5.15
C GLN A 321 5.33 14.70 5.20
N ILE A 322 5.99 13.62 5.63
CA ILE A 322 7.46 13.51 5.62
C ILE A 322 8.01 13.71 4.20
N SER A 323 7.38 13.12 3.18
CA SER A 323 7.82 13.27 1.78
C SER A 323 7.81 14.74 1.36
N TYR A 324 6.73 15.48 1.64
CA TYR A 324 6.65 16.91 1.33
C TYR A 324 7.56 17.78 2.18
N TYR A 325 7.82 17.41 3.44
CA TYR A 325 8.80 18.10 4.26
C TYR A 325 10.23 17.96 3.72
N TYR A 326 10.54 16.85 3.04
CA TYR A 326 11.83 16.65 2.40
C TYR A 326 11.91 17.19 0.98
N SER A 327 10.87 17.01 0.15
CA SER A 327 10.89 17.45 -1.25
C SER A 327 10.52 18.91 -1.44
N GLY A 328 9.75 19.49 -0.50
CA GLY A 328 8.99 20.70 -0.76
C GLY A 328 7.83 20.47 -1.72
N LEU A 329 7.14 21.56 -2.06
CA LEU A 329 6.11 21.61 -3.09
C LEU A 329 6.72 22.08 -4.41
N SER A 330 6.22 21.57 -5.54
CA SER A 330 6.53 22.15 -6.85
C SER A 330 5.78 23.47 -7.06
N ASP A 331 6.23 24.30 -7.99
CA ASP A 331 5.55 25.56 -8.34
C ASP A 331 4.08 25.33 -8.72
N LEU A 332 3.78 24.24 -9.41
CA LEU A 332 2.41 23.86 -9.77
C LEU A 332 1.58 23.52 -8.52
N GLN A 333 2.13 22.73 -7.59
CA GLN A 333 1.45 22.39 -6.34
C GLN A 333 1.26 23.62 -5.46
N LEU A 334 2.25 24.52 -5.43
CA LEU A 334 2.16 25.77 -4.69
C LEU A 334 1.06 26.68 -5.24
N ARG A 335 0.97 26.83 -6.57
CA ARG A 335 -0.15 27.55 -7.21
C ARG A 335 -1.49 26.92 -6.88
N GLN A 336 -1.61 25.59 -6.97
CA GLN A 336 -2.82 24.87 -6.57
C GLN A 336 -3.21 25.11 -5.10
N CYS A 337 -2.22 25.25 -4.21
CA CYS A 337 -2.47 25.61 -2.81
C CYS A 337 -3.03 27.04 -2.71
N PHE A 338 -2.44 28.02 -3.42
CA PHE A 338 -2.94 29.39 -3.42
C PHE A 338 -4.34 29.50 -4.01
N ASP A 339 -4.62 28.84 -5.14
CA ASP A 339 -5.94 28.84 -5.78
C ASP A 339 -7.01 28.27 -4.85
N ARG A 340 -6.68 27.21 -4.08
CA ARG A 340 -7.59 26.64 -3.08
C ARG A 340 -7.77 27.55 -1.88
N LEU A 341 -6.73 28.26 -1.45
CA LEU A 341 -6.84 29.22 -0.35
C LEU A 341 -7.72 30.40 -0.75
N SER A 342 -7.52 30.98 -1.93
CA SER A 342 -8.32 32.10 -2.44
C SER A 342 -9.79 31.73 -2.64
N GLN A 343 -10.10 30.47 -2.98
CA GLN A 343 -11.48 29.98 -3.08
C GLN A 343 -12.17 29.80 -1.71
N ASN A 344 -11.39 29.64 -0.64
CA ASN A 344 -11.90 29.47 0.74
C ASN A 344 -11.74 30.74 1.60
N GLU A 345 -11.22 31.83 1.04
CA GLU A 345 -11.25 33.14 1.68
C GLU A 345 -12.69 33.65 1.69
N ASN A 346 -13.34 33.56 2.85
CA ASN A 346 -14.55 34.32 3.12
C ASN A 346 -14.16 35.77 3.36
N ASP A 347 -14.96 36.69 2.85
CA ASP A 347 -14.81 38.14 3.03
C ASP A 347 -14.58 38.47 4.52
N PRO A 348 -13.51 39.20 4.90
CA PRO A 348 -13.23 39.52 6.30
C PRO A 348 -14.42 40.14 7.05
N GLU A 349 -15.31 40.85 6.34
CA GLU A 349 -16.51 41.47 6.91
C GLU A 349 -17.58 40.47 7.39
N VAL A 350 -17.52 39.20 6.98
CA VAL A 350 -18.44 38.14 7.43
C VAL A 350 -18.00 37.50 8.75
N ILE A 351 -16.76 37.73 9.19
CA ILE A 351 -16.22 37.18 10.45
C ILE A 351 -16.45 38.16 11.63
N TYR A 352 -16.69 39.44 11.34
CA TYR A 352 -16.85 40.51 12.34
C TYR A 352 -18.26 41.11 12.42
N ASN A 353 -19.24 40.56 11.69
CA ASN A 353 -20.68 40.76 11.88
C ASN A 353 -21.31 39.47 12.40
#